data_AF-A0A8W8HLP7-F1
#
_entry.id   AF-A0A8W8HLP7-F1
#
_cell.length_a   1.000
_cell.length_b   1.000
_cell.length_c   1.000
_cell.angle_alpha   90.00
_cell.angle_beta   90.00
_cell.angle_gamma   90.00
#
_symmetry.space_group_name_H-M   'P 1'
#
loop_
_entity.id
_entity.type
_entity.pdbx_description
1 polymer ?
#
loop_
_entity_poly.entity_id
_entity_poly.type
_entity_poly.pdbx_seq_one_letter_code
_entity_poly.pdbx_strand_id
1 'polypeptide(L)'
;MSSDTVLFVLGDHGMTRTGDHGGDSQDELEAGLFIYSPTQISAVPYSAERTETVSQKDFVPTVSLMLGVPIPFSNLGRVITDLFTHCPTWKTGSSPIKQLFHSVKALRLNAHQINTYLQEYFQHSSDFPIQTYYQLKSVLDNAETELNQFLTVLVQDGENSVMKEKLEKLRDKYIYYIDEVRKTAEGVWAKFDIMSMTIGVLTLILALSVNVYFIKISFWWKRDVPSTMVVVFLVFLVYLAFAVFQSFFYRGE
;
A
#
# COMPACT_ATOMS: atom_id res chain seq x y z
N MET A 1 10.24 -29.42 12.05
CA MET A 1 10.46 -28.61 10.83
C MET A 1 11.92 -28.75 10.45
N SER A 2 12.22 -28.84 9.15
CA SER A 2 13.60 -28.89 8.67
C SER A 2 14.28 -27.52 8.75
N SER A 3 15.61 -27.48 8.69
CA SER A 3 16.43 -26.26 8.83
C SER A 3 16.23 -25.25 7.69
N ASP A 4 15.58 -25.64 6.60
CA ASP A 4 15.24 -24.82 5.43
C ASP A 4 13.76 -24.38 5.42
N THR A 5 13.02 -24.58 6.51
CA THR A 5 11.61 -24.18 6.62
C THR A 5 11.44 -22.90 7.44
N VAL A 6 10.61 -21.97 6.98
CA VAL A 6 10.12 -20.82 7.76
C VAL A 6 8.59 -20.93 7.89
N LEU A 7 8.09 -20.84 9.12
CA LEU A 7 6.67 -20.78 9.43
C LEU A 7 6.25 -19.32 9.57
N PHE A 8 5.24 -18.94 8.78
CA PHE A 8 4.52 -17.68 8.92
C PHE A 8 3.11 -17.98 9.44
N VAL A 9 2.72 -17.30 10.52
CA VAL A 9 1.35 -17.29 11.03
C VAL A 9 0.91 -15.83 11.04
N LEU A 10 -0.13 -15.51 10.27
CA LEU A 10 -0.62 -14.14 10.10
C LEU A 10 -2.14 -14.11 10.17
N GLY A 11 -2.68 -13.02 10.71
CA GLY A 11 -4.11 -12.69 10.57
C GLY A 11 -4.39 -11.97 9.25
N ASP A 12 -5.60 -12.13 8.75
CA ASP A 12 -6.11 -11.44 7.56
C ASP A 12 -6.65 -10.04 7.90
N HIS A 13 -7.27 -9.86 9.06
CA HIS A 13 -7.67 -8.55 9.59
C HIS A 13 -7.71 -8.52 11.11
N GLY A 14 -7.82 -7.32 11.67
CA GLY A 14 -8.07 -7.09 13.10
C GLY A 14 -9.56 -7.20 13.44
N MET A 15 -9.88 -7.14 14.73
CA MET A 15 -11.27 -7.11 15.20
C MET A 15 -11.35 -6.38 16.54
N THR A 16 -12.37 -5.55 16.72
CA THR A 16 -12.65 -4.94 18.02
C THR A 16 -13.04 -6.00 19.06
N ARG A 17 -12.99 -5.61 20.34
CA ARG A 17 -13.43 -6.50 21.44
C ARG A 17 -14.91 -6.91 21.33
N THR A 18 -15.72 -6.15 20.60
CA THR A 18 -17.15 -6.42 20.36
C THR A 18 -17.40 -7.24 19.11
N GLY A 19 -16.40 -7.48 18.27
CA GLY A 19 -16.50 -8.30 17.07
C GLY A 19 -16.52 -7.54 15.74
N ASP A 20 -16.38 -6.21 15.75
CA ASP A 20 -16.40 -5.39 14.55
C ASP A 20 -15.06 -5.50 13.80
N HIS A 21 -15.11 -5.45 12.47
CA HIS A 21 -13.96 -5.62 11.58
C HIS A 21 -14.15 -4.84 10.26
N GLY A 22 -14.76 -3.66 10.35
CA GLY A 22 -15.02 -2.76 9.21
C GLY A 22 -13.79 -1.97 8.75
N GLY A 23 -12.71 -1.98 9.54
CA GLY A 23 -11.44 -1.32 9.20
C GLY A 23 -11.38 0.17 9.59
N ASP A 24 -12.28 0.62 10.46
CA ASP A 24 -12.36 2.03 10.87
C ASP A 24 -11.42 2.36 12.04
N SER A 25 -11.09 1.36 12.87
CA SER A 25 -10.25 1.51 14.05
C SER A 25 -8.94 0.73 13.95
N GLN A 26 -7.96 1.13 14.78
CA GLN A 26 -6.66 0.46 14.84
C GLN A 26 -6.79 -1.03 15.18
N ASP A 27 -7.69 -1.38 16.12
CA ASP A 27 -7.98 -2.77 16.50
C ASP A 27 -8.51 -3.60 15.32
N GLU A 28 -9.12 -2.97 14.31
CA GLU A 28 -9.64 -3.64 13.10
C GLU A 28 -8.61 -3.70 11.96
N LEU A 29 -7.65 -2.78 11.94
CA LEU A 29 -6.58 -2.71 10.95
C LEU A 29 -5.34 -3.53 11.33
N GLU A 30 -5.09 -3.71 12.63
CA GLU A 30 -3.95 -4.47 13.13
C GLU A 30 -4.27 -5.96 13.27
N ALA A 31 -3.40 -6.79 12.70
CA ALA A 31 -3.45 -8.23 12.84
C ALA A 31 -2.09 -8.76 13.32
N GLY A 32 -2.11 -9.91 13.98
CA GLY A 32 -0.89 -10.55 14.45
C GLY A 32 -0.05 -11.11 13.29
N LEU A 33 1.27 -10.97 13.39
CA LEU A 33 2.26 -11.66 12.55
C LEU A 33 3.28 -12.36 13.45
N PHE A 34 3.40 -13.67 13.27
CA PHE A 34 4.40 -14.50 13.93
C PHE A 34 5.23 -15.24 12.88
N ILE A 35 6.56 -15.16 13.03
CA ILE A 35 7.51 -15.74 12.10
C ILE A 35 8.48 -16.61 12.89
N TYR A 36 8.63 -17.87 12.49
CA TYR A 36 9.51 -18.82 13.14
C TYR A 36 10.35 -19.58 12.11
N SER A 37 11.64 -19.75 12.41
CA SER A 37 12.55 -20.56 11.61
C SER A 37 13.48 -21.36 12.54
N PRO A 38 13.70 -22.66 12.29
CA PRO A 38 14.70 -23.43 13.04
C PRO A 38 16.13 -22.92 12.82
N THR A 39 16.40 -22.30 11.67
CA THR A 39 17.68 -21.66 11.36
C THR A 39 17.57 -20.16 11.58
N GLN A 40 18.63 -19.53 12.10
CA GLN A 40 18.66 -18.08 12.25
C GLN A 40 18.53 -17.38 10.90
N ILE A 41 17.47 -16.58 10.73
CA ILE A 41 17.21 -15.77 9.52
C ILE A 41 17.30 -14.25 9.78
N SER A 42 17.35 -13.86 11.05
CA SER A 42 17.55 -12.47 11.45
C SER A 42 18.75 -12.35 12.40
N ALA A 43 19.58 -11.33 12.16
CA ALA A 43 20.63 -10.92 13.06
C ALA A 43 20.14 -9.86 14.07
N VAL A 44 18.89 -9.40 13.93
CA VAL A 44 18.34 -8.37 14.80
C VAL A 44 17.89 -9.01 16.12
N PRO A 45 18.37 -8.51 17.27
CA PRO A 45 17.99 -9.07 18.56
C PRO A 45 16.50 -8.84 18.84
N TYR A 46 15.86 -9.83 19.44
CA TYR A 46 14.51 -9.67 19.96
C TYR A 46 14.49 -8.59 21.05
N SER A 47 13.56 -7.65 20.95
CA SER A 47 13.28 -6.67 21.99
C SER A 47 11.78 -6.57 22.18
N ALA A 48 11.31 -6.77 23.42
CA ALA A 48 9.91 -6.65 23.79
C ALA A 48 9.37 -5.21 23.64
N GLU A 49 10.25 -4.22 23.56
CA GLU A 49 9.89 -2.80 23.36
C GLU A 49 9.79 -2.42 21.88
N ARG A 50 10.18 -3.32 20.97
CA ARG A 50 10.20 -3.04 19.53
C ARG A 50 8.80 -3.24 18.94
N THR A 51 8.07 -2.15 18.74
CA THR A 51 6.77 -2.14 18.05
C THR A 51 6.99 -1.91 16.56
N GLU A 52 7.61 -2.86 15.86
CA GLU A 52 7.72 -2.77 14.40
C GLU A 52 6.44 -3.26 13.74
N THR A 53 5.75 -2.33 13.09
CA THR A 53 4.58 -2.61 12.26
C THR A 53 5.03 -2.85 10.82
N VAL A 54 4.50 -3.89 10.20
CA VAL A 54 4.66 -4.17 8.77
C VAL A 54 3.29 -4.13 8.09
N SER A 55 3.26 -3.80 6.80
CA SER A 55 2.01 -3.84 6.04
C SER A 55 1.76 -5.27 5.53
N GLN A 56 0.51 -5.75 5.49
CA GLN A 56 0.23 -7.10 4.98
C GLN A 56 0.76 -7.34 3.56
N LYS A 57 0.78 -6.30 2.71
CA LYS A 57 1.32 -6.41 1.35
C LYS A 57 2.84 -6.59 1.27
N ASP A 58 3.56 -6.32 2.36
CA ASP A 58 5.01 -6.54 2.52
C ASP A 58 5.33 -8.04 2.61
N PHE A 59 4.34 -8.88 2.92
CA PHE A 59 4.47 -10.33 2.99
C PHE A 59 4.90 -10.94 1.65
N VAL A 60 4.20 -10.58 0.57
CA VAL A 60 4.43 -11.14 -0.77
C VAL A 60 5.85 -10.91 -1.29
N PRO A 61 6.41 -9.69 -1.32
CA PRO A 61 7.78 -9.49 -1.80
C PRO A 61 8.80 -10.18 -0.88
N THR A 62 8.54 -10.22 0.42
CA THR A 62 9.39 -10.90 1.40
C THR A 62 9.48 -12.41 1.12
N VAL A 63 8.33 -13.10 1.03
CA VAL A 63 8.31 -14.55 0.78
C VAL A 63 8.83 -14.88 -0.61
N SER A 64 8.55 -14.04 -1.62
CA SER A 64 9.08 -14.24 -2.97
C SER A 64 10.61 -14.30 -2.98
N LEU A 65 11.27 -13.31 -2.34
CA LEU A 65 12.72 -13.30 -2.26
C LEU A 65 13.29 -14.43 -1.38
N MET A 66 12.61 -14.82 -0.30
CA MET A 66 13.02 -15.96 0.53
C MET A 66 12.96 -17.29 -0.22
N LEU A 67 11.97 -17.46 -1.09
CA LEU A 67 11.83 -18.63 -1.97
C LEU A 67 12.74 -18.57 -3.20
N GLY A 68 13.45 -17.45 -3.43
CA GLY A 68 14.29 -17.26 -4.60
C GLY A 68 13.50 -17.08 -5.90
N VAL A 69 12.24 -16.64 -5.83
CA VAL A 69 11.39 -16.38 -6.99
C VAL A 69 11.22 -14.86 -7.22
N PRO A 70 10.93 -14.42 -8.46
CA PRO A 70 10.68 -13.00 -8.72
C PRO A 70 9.50 -12.46 -7.90
N ILE A 71 9.61 -11.20 -7.45
CA ILE A 71 8.50 -10.50 -6.81
C ILE A 71 7.39 -10.28 -7.84
N PRO A 72 6.11 -10.57 -7.52
CA PRO A 72 4.99 -10.35 -8.43
C PRO A 72 4.92 -8.92 -8.96
N PHE A 73 4.70 -8.80 -10.28
CA PHE A 73 4.83 -7.54 -11.02
C PHE A 73 4.06 -6.36 -10.41
N SER A 74 2.83 -6.54 -9.96
CA SER A 74 1.97 -5.46 -9.45
C SER A 74 2.05 -5.27 -7.93
N ASN A 75 3.00 -5.92 -7.24
CA ASN A 75 3.15 -5.74 -5.80
C ASN A 75 3.89 -4.41 -5.52
N LEU A 76 3.34 -3.61 -4.60
CA LEU A 76 3.92 -2.35 -4.10
C LEU A 76 4.28 -2.41 -2.61
N GLY A 77 4.45 -3.62 -2.08
CA GLY A 77 4.93 -3.84 -0.73
C GLY A 77 6.43 -3.68 -0.64
N ARG A 78 6.92 -3.44 0.58
CA ARG A 78 8.33 -3.36 0.89
C ARG A 78 8.78 -4.64 1.58
N VAL A 79 9.93 -5.20 1.19
CA VAL A 79 10.49 -6.37 1.88
C VAL A 79 10.71 -6.10 3.37
N ILE A 80 10.39 -7.07 4.24
CA ILE A 80 10.64 -7.02 5.68
C ILE A 80 12.14 -7.23 5.89
N THR A 81 12.88 -6.14 5.96
CA THR A 81 14.36 -6.12 5.93
C THR A 81 15.01 -6.94 7.03
N ASP A 82 14.34 -7.10 8.16
CA ASP A 82 14.82 -7.84 9.32
C ASP A 82 15.06 -9.32 9.03
N LEU A 83 14.32 -9.90 8.07
CA LEU A 83 14.48 -11.27 7.58
C LEU A 83 15.61 -11.42 6.56
N PHE A 84 16.20 -10.31 6.11
CA PHE A 84 17.31 -10.28 5.15
C PHE A 84 18.62 -9.80 5.79
N THR A 85 18.69 -9.75 7.12
CA THR A 85 19.92 -9.37 7.85
C THR A 85 20.86 -10.56 8.07
N HIS A 86 20.38 -11.80 7.94
CA HIS A 86 21.19 -13.00 8.11
C HIS A 86 21.02 -13.98 6.94
N CYS A 87 22.11 -14.60 6.51
CA CYS A 87 22.14 -15.64 5.50
C CYS A 87 23.01 -16.79 6.04
N PRO A 88 22.48 -18.01 6.21
CA PRO A 88 23.29 -19.13 6.69
C PRO A 88 24.41 -19.54 5.72
N THR A 89 24.19 -19.36 4.41
CA THR A 89 25.12 -19.80 3.35
C THR A 89 26.26 -18.83 3.12
N TRP A 90 26.01 -17.53 3.26
CA TRP A 90 27.04 -16.49 3.25
C TRP A 90 27.23 -16.06 4.69
N LYS A 91 28.36 -16.35 5.35
CA LYS A 91 28.67 -16.03 6.77
C LYS A 91 28.42 -14.54 7.17
N THR A 92 27.19 -14.03 7.11
CA THR A 92 26.80 -12.63 7.31
C THR A 92 26.83 -12.28 8.78
N GLY A 93 26.66 -13.27 9.66
CA GLY A 93 26.89 -13.12 11.10
C GLY A 93 28.29 -12.62 11.45
N SER A 94 29.25 -12.66 10.51
CA SER A 94 30.63 -12.21 10.76
C SER A 94 30.81 -10.70 10.82
N SER A 95 29.90 -9.89 10.26
CA SER A 95 30.08 -8.43 10.17
C SER A 95 28.75 -7.67 10.03
N PRO A 96 28.51 -6.60 10.81
CA PRO A 96 27.35 -5.72 10.66
C PRO A 96 27.20 -5.14 9.23
N ILE A 97 28.32 -4.90 8.53
CA ILE A 97 28.30 -4.35 7.16
C ILE A 97 27.72 -5.39 6.20
N LYS A 98 28.09 -6.67 6.34
CA LYS A 98 27.56 -7.75 5.49
C LYS A 98 26.06 -7.96 5.71
N GLN A 99 25.61 -7.88 6.97
CA GLN A 99 24.19 -7.99 7.31
C GLN A 99 23.39 -6.87 6.65
N LEU A 100 23.84 -5.64 6.81
CA LEU A 100 23.21 -4.47 6.21
C LEU A 100 23.24 -4.51 4.67
N PHE A 101 24.35 -4.99 4.09
CA PHE A 101 24.50 -5.13 2.64
C PHE A 101 23.51 -6.14 2.06
N HIS A 102 23.22 -7.21 2.80
CA HIS A 102 22.23 -8.20 2.39
C HIS A 102 20.81 -7.61 2.40
N SER A 103 20.46 -6.81 3.41
CA SER A 103 19.19 -6.05 3.43
C SER A 103 19.11 -5.04 2.27
N VAL A 104 20.20 -4.33 1.95
CA VAL A 104 20.26 -3.41 0.79
C VAL A 104 20.06 -4.16 -0.52
N LYS A 105 20.63 -5.36 -0.68
CA LYS A 105 20.39 -6.20 -1.87
C LYS A 105 18.91 -6.58 -2.02
N ALA A 106 18.25 -6.98 -0.94
CA ALA A 106 16.83 -7.30 -0.96
C ALA A 106 15.97 -6.08 -1.34
N LEU A 107 16.24 -4.92 -0.72
CA LEU A 107 15.59 -3.65 -1.04
C LEU A 107 15.82 -3.22 -2.50
N ARG A 108 17.03 -3.40 -3.02
CA ARG A 108 17.34 -3.13 -4.42
C ARG A 108 16.48 -3.98 -5.36
N LEU A 109 16.38 -5.28 -5.13
CA LEU A 109 15.55 -6.17 -5.95
C LEU A 109 14.07 -5.74 -5.92
N ASN A 110 13.58 -5.37 -4.75
CA ASN A 110 12.23 -4.85 -4.57
C ASN A 110 12.00 -3.51 -5.28
N ALA A 111 12.94 -2.58 -5.16
CA ALA A 111 12.89 -1.28 -5.83
C ALA A 111 12.91 -1.42 -7.36
N HIS A 112 13.73 -2.31 -7.92
CA HIS A 112 13.75 -2.56 -9.36
C HIS A 112 12.43 -3.16 -9.86
N GLN A 113 11.83 -4.11 -9.14
CA GLN A 113 10.51 -4.63 -9.52
C GLN A 113 9.44 -3.53 -9.49
N ILE A 114 9.40 -2.71 -8.44
CA ILE A 114 8.47 -1.57 -8.35
C ILE A 114 8.73 -0.55 -9.46
N ASN A 115 9.98 -0.30 -9.81
CA ASN A 115 10.35 0.60 -10.90
C ASN A 115 9.85 0.09 -12.26
N THR A 116 9.97 -1.22 -12.53
CA THR A 116 9.40 -1.83 -13.74
C THR A 116 7.89 -1.62 -13.77
N TYR A 117 7.19 -1.88 -12.66
CA TYR A 117 5.75 -1.61 -12.57
C TYR A 117 5.40 -0.15 -12.81
N LEU A 118 6.12 0.78 -12.17
CA LEU A 118 5.90 2.21 -12.29
C LEU A 118 6.11 2.71 -13.71
N GLN A 119 7.12 2.20 -14.42
CA GLN A 119 7.39 2.55 -15.81
C GLN A 119 6.24 2.15 -16.72
N GLU A 120 5.76 0.91 -16.59
CA GLU A 120 4.61 0.42 -17.35
C GLU A 120 3.34 1.23 -17.02
N TYR A 121 3.08 1.46 -15.72
CA TYR A 121 1.94 2.26 -15.29
C TYR A 121 1.99 3.69 -15.86
N PHE A 122 3.15 4.35 -15.80
CA PHE A 122 3.34 5.70 -16.32
C PHE A 122 3.19 5.79 -17.84
N GLN A 123 3.56 4.75 -18.59
CA GLN A 123 3.37 4.70 -20.04
C GLN A 123 1.91 4.51 -20.44
N HIS A 124 1.12 3.84 -19.60
CA HIS A 124 -0.26 3.45 -19.90
C HIS A 124 -1.33 4.27 -19.17
N SER A 125 -0.96 5.11 -18.20
CA SER A 125 -1.88 5.94 -17.40
C SER A 125 -1.43 7.39 -17.37
N SER A 126 -2.35 8.32 -17.61
CA SER A 126 -2.14 9.76 -17.46
C SER A 126 -2.28 10.25 -16.01
N ASP A 127 -2.69 9.37 -15.09
CA ASP A 127 -3.04 9.75 -13.73
C ASP A 127 -1.83 10.00 -12.81
N PHE A 128 -0.67 9.42 -13.15
CA PHE A 128 0.52 9.56 -12.31
C PHE A 128 1.20 10.92 -12.56
N PRO A 129 1.54 11.70 -11.51
CA PRO A 129 2.16 13.00 -11.70
C PRO A 129 3.54 12.91 -12.38
N ILE A 130 3.67 13.53 -13.56
CA ILE A 130 4.89 13.49 -14.38
C ILE A 130 6.14 13.96 -13.62
N GLN A 131 6.01 15.05 -12.86
CA GLN A 131 7.12 15.60 -12.09
C GLN A 131 7.60 14.61 -11.01
N THR A 132 6.65 14.00 -10.29
CA THR A 132 6.94 13.00 -9.26
C THR A 132 7.60 11.75 -9.86
N TYR A 133 7.15 11.30 -11.03
CA TYR A 133 7.78 10.18 -11.74
C TYR A 133 9.27 10.41 -12.01
N TYR A 134 9.64 11.56 -12.60
CA TYR A 134 11.04 11.86 -12.90
C TYR A 134 11.88 12.08 -11.63
N GLN A 135 11.29 12.66 -10.58
CA GLN A 135 11.95 12.78 -9.28
C GLN A 135 12.26 11.41 -8.68
N LEU A 136 11.29 10.50 -8.64
CA LEU A 136 11.48 9.14 -8.12
C LEU A 136 12.47 8.34 -8.97
N LYS A 137 12.43 8.47 -10.29
CA LYS A 137 13.41 7.86 -11.19
C LYS A 137 14.83 8.33 -10.87
N SER A 138 15.01 9.64 -10.69
CA SER A 138 16.30 10.23 -10.29
C SER A 138 16.79 9.68 -8.94
N VAL A 139 15.90 9.52 -7.96
CA VAL A 139 16.25 8.93 -6.64
C VAL A 139 16.82 7.52 -6.81
N LEU A 140 16.15 6.67 -7.60
CA LEU A 140 16.62 5.30 -7.84
C LEU A 140 17.95 5.28 -8.61
N ASP A 141 18.08 6.08 -9.68
CA ASP A 141 19.31 6.15 -10.48
C ASP A 141 20.51 6.63 -9.63
N ASN A 142 20.28 7.57 -8.71
CA ASN A 142 21.30 8.01 -7.76
C ASN A 142 21.66 6.92 -6.75
N ALA A 143 20.67 6.17 -6.23
CA ALA A 143 20.94 5.04 -5.33
C ALA A 143 21.77 3.95 -6.02
N GLU A 144 21.47 3.62 -7.28
CA GLU A 144 22.27 2.67 -8.06
C GLU A 144 23.70 3.16 -8.30
N THR A 145 23.87 4.45 -8.60
CA THR A 145 25.20 5.06 -8.78
C THR A 145 26.01 4.98 -7.49
N GLU A 146 25.41 5.32 -6.36
CA GLU A 146 26.07 5.24 -5.05
C GLU A 146 26.39 3.81 -4.63
N LEU A 147 25.53 2.84 -4.95
CA LEU A 147 25.83 1.42 -4.73
C LEU A 147 27.05 0.99 -5.55
N ASN A 148 27.13 1.36 -6.83
CA ASN A 148 28.27 1.01 -7.68
C ASN A 148 29.59 1.62 -7.15
N GLN A 149 29.53 2.86 -6.68
CA GLN A 149 30.66 3.52 -6.03
C GLN A 149 31.05 2.80 -4.72
N PHE A 150 30.06 2.45 -3.89
CA PHE A 150 30.27 1.71 -2.65
C PHE A 150 30.96 0.36 -2.92
N LEU A 151 30.51 -0.40 -3.92
CA LEU A 151 31.12 -1.68 -4.28
C LEU A 151 32.58 -1.54 -4.70
N THR A 152 32.90 -0.49 -5.45
CA THR A 152 34.29 -0.19 -5.85
C THR A 152 35.18 0.06 -4.63
N VAL A 153 34.72 0.88 -3.70
CA VAL A 153 35.46 1.19 -2.46
C VAL A 153 35.58 -0.05 -1.57
N LEU A 154 34.55 -0.89 -1.51
CA LEU A 154 34.58 -2.11 -0.67
C LEU A 154 35.64 -3.10 -1.15
N VAL A 155 35.81 -3.20 -2.47
CA VAL A 155 36.83 -4.05 -3.09
C VAL A 155 38.25 -3.51 -2.86
N GLN A 156 38.42 -2.18 -2.85
CA GLN A 156 39.72 -1.52 -2.70
C GLN A 156 40.19 -1.40 -1.25
N ASP A 157 39.32 -0.90 -0.37
CA ASP A 157 39.68 -0.45 0.98
C ASP A 157 39.19 -1.42 2.09
N GLY A 158 38.38 -2.42 1.73
CA GLY A 158 37.79 -3.37 2.66
C GLY A 158 36.69 -2.76 3.55
N GLU A 159 36.41 -3.44 4.67
CA GLU A 159 35.36 -3.04 5.62
C GLU A 159 35.89 -1.97 6.60
N ASN A 160 35.20 -0.81 6.69
CA ASN A 160 35.50 0.24 7.66
C ASN A 160 34.22 0.93 8.20
N SER A 161 34.33 1.77 9.22
CA SER A 161 33.18 2.43 9.86
C SER A 161 32.42 3.38 8.92
N VAL A 162 33.11 4.07 8.02
CA VAL A 162 32.51 4.97 7.02
C VAL A 162 31.64 4.19 6.03
N MET A 163 32.02 2.95 5.71
CA MET A 163 31.24 2.07 4.83
C MET A 163 29.88 1.73 5.42
N LYS A 164 29.82 1.51 6.75
CA LYS A 164 28.55 1.25 7.43
C LYS A 164 27.58 2.43 7.26
N GLU A 165 28.02 3.65 7.55
CA GLU A 165 27.17 4.85 7.45
C GLU A 165 26.69 5.08 6.00
N LYS A 166 27.58 4.92 5.01
CA LYS A 166 27.19 5.03 3.60
C LYS A 166 26.12 4.02 3.21
N LEU A 167 26.24 2.79 3.72
CA LEU A 167 25.31 1.72 3.42
C LEU A 167 23.96 1.89 4.13
N GLU A 168 23.94 2.48 5.33
CA GLU A 168 22.71 2.87 6.03
C GLU A 168 21.96 3.95 5.24
N LYS A 169 22.68 4.99 4.76
CA LYS A 169 22.09 6.02 3.89
C LYS A 169 21.55 5.42 2.60
N LEU A 170 22.26 4.47 2.01
CA LEU A 170 21.81 3.79 0.79
C LEU A 170 20.56 2.94 1.03
N ARG A 171 20.50 2.20 2.16
CA ARG A 171 19.30 1.48 2.60
C ARG A 171 18.11 2.44 2.67
N ASP A 172 18.30 3.57 3.34
CA ASP A 172 17.23 4.55 3.57
C ASP A 172 16.73 5.17 2.26
N LYS A 173 17.61 5.36 1.26
CA LYS A 173 17.21 5.80 -0.09
C LYS A 173 16.33 4.80 -0.82
N TYR A 174 16.64 3.51 -0.75
CA TYR A 174 15.77 2.48 -1.35
C TYR A 174 14.42 2.40 -0.63
N ILE A 175 14.42 2.48 0.70
CA ILE A 175 13.18 2.53 1.50
C ILE A 175 12.33 3.74 1.08
N TYR A 176 12.93 4.93 1.05
CA TYR A 176 12.26 6.16 0.63
C TYR A 176 11.66 6.05 -0.78
N TYR A 177 12.43 5.52 -1.74
CA TYR A 177 11.93 5.29 -3.09
C TYR A 177 10.70 4.38 -3.11
N ILE A 178 10.77 3.21 -2.47
CA ILE A 178 9.68 2.23 -2.43
C ILE A 178 8.43 2.84 -1.78
N ASP A 179 8.60 3.49 -0.63
CA ASP A 179 7.51 4.05 0.16
C ASP A 179 6.85 5.24 -0.56
N GLU A 180 7.61 6.10 -1.24
CA GLU A 180 7.04 7.23 -2.00
C GLU A 180 6.37 6.80 -3.31
N VAL A 181 6.90 5.79 -4.02
CA VAL A 181 6.19 5.21 -5.18
C VAL A 181 4.85 4.64 -4.73
N ARG A 182 4.85 3.84 -3.66
CA ARG A 182 3.65 3.27 -3.05
C ARG A 182 2.64 4.36 -2.71
N LYS A 183 3.05 5.36 -1.94
CA LYS A 183 2.19 6.43 -1.45
C LYS A 183 1.58 7.23 -2.60
N THR A 184 2.38 7.50 -3.64
CA THR A 184 1.91 8.20 -4.83
C THR A 184 0.89 7.35 -5.60
N ALA A 185 1.16 6.06 -5.80
CA ALA A 185 0.24 5.15 -6.46
C ALA A 185 -1.09 4.99 -5.69
N GLU A 186 -1.03 4.81 -4.38
CA GLU A 186 -2.22 4.74 -3.51
C GLU A 186 -3.06 6.03 -3.59
N GLY A 187 -2.41 7.20 -3.59
CA GLY A 187 -3.09 8.49 -3.76
C GLY A 187 -3.74 8.67 -5.13
N VAL A 188 -3.18 8.05 -6.17
CA VAL A 188 -3.76 8.05 -7.52
C VAL A 188 -4.94 7.08 -7.65
N TRP A 189 -4.91 5.95 -6.94
CA TRP A 189 -5.96 4.93 -7.01
C TRP A 189 -7.16 5.22 -6.10
N ALA A 190 -6.96 5.88 -4.97
CA ALA A 190 -8.01 6.31 -4.07
C ALA A 190 -8.72 7.58 -4.59
N LYS A 191 -9.44 7.47 -5.71
CA LYS A 191 -10.20 8.58 -6.30
C LYS A 191 -11.60 8.65 -5.70
N PHE A 192 -11.81 9.62 -4.83
CA PHE A 192 -13.15 10.01 -4.38
C PHE A 192 -13.56 11.30 -5.11
N ASP A 193 -14.54 11.22 -6.03
CA ASP A 193 -15.16 12.41 -6.60
C ASP A 193 -16.12 13.04 -5.58
N ILE A 194 -15.55 13.87 -4.71
CA ILE A 194 -16.27 14.54 -3.62
C ILE A 194 -17.43 15.38 -4.16
N MET A 195 -17.30 15.96 -5.35
CA MET A 195 -18.35 16.79 -5.94
C MET A 195 -19.56 15.94 -6.33
N SER A 196 -19.33 14.86 -7.07
CA SER A 196 -20.40 13.92 -7.46
C SER A 196 -21.04 13.26 -6.24
N MET A 197 -20.25 12.87 -5.24
CA MET A 197 -20.78 12.33 -3.98
C MET A 197 -21.65 13.35 -3.24
N THR A 198 -21.21 14.61 -3.16
CA THR A 198 -21.97 15.68 -2.50
C THR A 198 -23.30 15.93 -3.22
N ILE A 199 -23.28 16.02 -4.55
CA ILE A 199 -24.51 16.16 -5.36
C ILE A 199 -25.46 14.98 -5.12
N GLY A 200 -24.92 13.75 -5.08
CA GLY A 200 -25.69 12.54 -4.77
C GLY A 200 -26.36 12.61 -3.39
N VAL A 201 -25.62 12.98 -2.35
CA VAL A 201 -26.14 13.11 -0.97
C VAL A 201 -27.21 14.20 -0.88
N LEU A 202 -26.99 15.38 -1.47
CA LEU A 202 -27.98 16.46 -1.48
C LEU A 202 -29.27 16.05 -2.20
N THR A 203 -29.14 15.29 -3.29
CA THR A 203 -30.29 14.76 -4.05
C THR A 203 -31.10 13.77 -3.20
N LEU A 204 -30.43 12.89 -2.45
CA LEU A 204 -31.09 11.95 -1.54
C LEU A 204 -31.83 12.66 -0.40
N ILE A 205 -31.23 13.70 0.20
CA ILE A 205 -31.85 14.49 1.27
C ILE A 205 -33.10 15.21 0.76
N LEU A 206 -33.04 15.80 -0.44
CA LEU A 206 -34.19 16.46 -1.06
C LEU A 206 -35.32 15.46 -1.31
N ALA A 207 -35.01 14.30 -1.89
CA ALA A 207 -35.99 13.25 -2.15
C ALA A 207 -36.67 12.76 -0.86
N LEU A 208 -35.90 12.52 0.21
CA LEU A 208 -36.44 12.14 1.52
C LEU A 208 -37.35 13.22 2.10
N SER A 209 -36.94 14.49 2.02
CA SER A 209 -37.71 15.62 2.54
C SER A 209 -39.06 15.77 1.83
N VAL A 210 -39.07 15.60 0.50
CA VAL A 210 -40.29 15.60 -0.32
C VAL A 210 -41.22 14.45 0.10
N ASN A 211 -40.68 13.23 0.23
CA ASN A 211 -41.48 12.07 0.66
C ASN A 211 -42.09 12.26 2.06
N VAL A 212 -41.31 12.73 3.04
CA VAL A 212 -41.80 13.00 4.41
C VAL A 212 -42.90 14.05 4.42
N TYR A 213 -42.73 15.13 3.66
CA TYR A 213 -43.73 16.19 3.54
C TYR A 213 -45.07 15.65 3.01
N PHE A 214 -45.03 14.81 1.99
CA PHE A 214 -46.26 14.25 1.40
C PHE A 214 -46.92 13.17 2.26
N ILE A 215 -46.14 12.32 2.94
CA ILE A 215 -46.67 11.41 3.95
C ILE A 215 -47.40 12.21 5.04
N LYS A 216 -46.83 13.34 5.48
CA LYS A 216 -47.49 14.22 6.44
C LYS A 216 -48.84 14.75 5.92
N ILE A 217 -48.91 15.21 4.68
CA ILE A 217 -50.15 15.72 4.08
C ILE A 217 -51.22 14.63 3.96
N SER A 218 -50.84 13.47 3.43
CA SER A 218 -51.76 12.36 3.19
C SER A 218 -52.28 11.79 4.52
N PHE A 219 -51.39 11.57 5.49
CA PHE A 219 -51.73 10.89 6.74
C PHE A 219 -52.41 11.81 7.76
N TRP A 220 -51.87 13.02 8.00
CA TRP A 220 -52.38 13.92 9.04
C TRP A 220 -53.48 14.84 8.55
N TRP A 221 -53.43 15.24 7.28
CA TRP A 221 -54.39 16.18 6.71
C TRP A 221 -55.52 15.51 5.93
N LYS A 222 -55.50 14.16 5.76
CA LYS A 222 -56.46 13.36 4.98
C LYS A 222 -56.80 14.00 3.62
N ARG A 223 -55.79 14.59 2.97
CA ARG A 223 -55.93 15.16 1.63
C ARG A 223 -55.39 14.18 0.61
N ASP A 224 -56.14 13.97 -0.47
CA ASP A 224 -55.67 13.19 -1.61
C ASP A 224 -54.41 13.84 -2.19
N VAL A 225 -53.40 13.01 -2.44
CA VAL A 225 -52.15 13.47 -3.08
C VAL A 225 -52.49 13.83 -4.53
N PRO A 226 -52.22 15.07 -4.98
CA PRO A 226 -52.56 15.48 -6.34
C PRO A 226 -51.88 14.59 -7.38
N SER A 227 -52.59 14.20 -8.44
CA SER A 227 -52.05 13.35 -9.53
C SER A 227 -50.82 13.95 -10.21
N THR A 228 -50.71 15.29 -10.20
CA THR A 228 -49.54 16.03 -10.69
C THR A 228 -48.27 15.74 -9.90
N MET A 229 -48.39 15.37 -8.61
CA MET A 229 -47.24 15.05 -7.77
C MET A 229 -46.73 13.62 -7.98
N VAL A 230 -47.61 12.68 -8.36
CA VAL A 230 -47.19 11.36 -8.84
C VAL A 230 -46.32 11.52 -10.08
N VAL A 231 -46.69 12.44 -10.98
CA VAL A 231 -45.89 12.77 -12.17
C VAL A 231 -44.55 13.39 -11.79
N VAL A 232 -44.49 14.34 -10.85
CA VAL A 232 -43.23 14.94 -10.38
C VAL A 232 -42.32 13.89 -9.75
N PHE A 233 -42.86 12.98 -8.93
CA PHE A 233 -42.11 11.89 -8.33
C PHE A 233 -41.54 10.92 -9.39
N LEU A 234 -42.34 10.56 -10.39
CA LEU A 234 -41.88 9.72 -11.50
C LEU A 234 -40.78 10.39 -12.33
N VAL A 235 -40.90 11.69 -12.62
CA VAL A 235 -39.86 12.45 -13.32
C VAL A 235 -38.57 12.51 -12.50
N PHE A 236 -38.67 12.68 -11.19
CA PHE A 236 -37.50 12.67 -10.30
C PHE A 236 -36.82 11.29 -10.27
N LEU A 237 -37.60 10.21 -10.25
CA LEU A 237 -37.08 8.83 -10.36
C LEU A 237 -36.34 8.59 -11.68
N VAL A 238 -36.89 9.08 -12.80
CA VAL A 238 -36.24 8.97 -14.12
C VAL A 238 -34.93 9.77 -14.15
N TYR A 239 -34.93 10.99 -13.60
CA TYR A 239 -33.72 11.80 -13.52
C TYR A 239 -32.66 11.15 -12.62
N LEU A 240 -33.05 10.58 -11.47
CA LEU A 240 -32.15 9.86 -10.59
C LEU A 240 -31.55 8.63 -11.31
N ALA A 241 -32.37 7.86 -12.02
CA ALA A 241 -31.91 6.72 -12.81
C ALA A 241 -30.93 7.15 -13.91
N PHE A 242 -31.18 8.28 -14.57
CA PHE A 242 -30.28 8.85 -15.57
C PHE A 242 -28.95 9.34 -14.97
N ALA A 243 -28.98 10.02 -13.82
CA ALA A 243 -27.78 10.48 -13.12
C ALA A 243 -26.91 9.30 -12.63
N VAL A 244 -27.55 8.24 -12.13
CA VAL A 244 -26.89 6.98 -11.77
C VAL A 244 -26.30 6.31 -13.01
N PHE A 245 -27.04 6.25 -14.12
CA PHE A 245 -26.52 5.71 -15.37
C PHE A 245 -25.30 6.50 -15.87
N GLN A 246 -25.37 7.83 -15.86
CA GLN A 246 -24.26 8.70 -16.22
C GLN A 246 -23.04 8.47 -15.33
N SER A 247 -23.21 8.34 -14.01
CA SER A 247 -22.07 8.12 -13.10
C SER A 247 -21.39 6.76 -13.29
N PHE A 248 -22.13 5.72 -13.71
CA PHE A 248 -21.56 4.40 -13.98
C PHE A 248 -20.96 4.27 -15.39
N PHE A 249 -21.54 4.92 -16.39
CA PHE A 249 -21.24 4.65 -17.80
C PHE A 249 -20.59 5.83 -18.55
N TYR A 250 -20.58 7.03 -17.98
CA TYR A 250 -19.93 8.20 -18.55
C TYR A 250 -18.73 8.59 -17.67
N ARG A 251 -17.58 7.94 -17.90
CA ARG A 251 -16.29 8.49 -17.46
C ARG A 251 -15.85 9.46 -18.54
N GLY A 252 -15.85 10.76 -18.22
CA GLY A 252 -15.21 11.75 -19.08
C GLY A 252 -13.76 11.34 -19.34
N GLU A 253 -13.39 11.31 -20.62
CA GLU A 253 -12.00 11.22 -21.07
C GLU A 253 -11.16 12.37 -20.50
#